data_AF-A0AAV4I8L7-F1
#
_entry.id   AF-A0AAV4I8L7-F1
#
_cell.length_a   1.000
_cell.length_b   1.000
_cell.length_c   1.000
_cell.angle_alpha   90.00
_cell.angle_beta   90.00
_cell.angle_gamma   90.00
#
_symmetry.space_group_name_H-M   'P 1'
#
loop_
_entity.id
_entity.type
_entity.pdbx_description
1 polymer ?
#
loop_
_entity_poly.entity_id
_entity_poly.type
_entity_poly.pdbx_seq_one_letter_code
_entity_poly.pdbx_strand_id
1 'polypeptide(L)'
;MIAQATEDLAPEDGVYVQYRLDGSLFNLRRLQARTKTQERLIRDLLFADDAALVAHTEQALQRITSCFAETSSLFGLEVRLKKTEVLHQPAPHDMYIQPHISINNTGLKATQQFTYLGSIIS
;
A
#
# COMPACT_ATOMS: atom_id res chain seq x y z
N MET A 1 14.16 -8.33 13.55
CA MET A 1 13.02 -7.50 14.00
C MET A 1 12.04 -7.22 12.88
N ILE A 2 12.34 -6.38 11.88
CA ILE A 2 11.38 -6.14 10.76
C ILE A 2 11.09 -7.42 9.95
N ALA A 3 12.10 -8.25 9.68
CA ALA A 3 11.91 -9.51 8.95
C ALA A 3 11.01 -10.55 9.68
N GLN A 4 10.93 -10.50 11.01
CA GLN A 4 10.06 -11.37 11.81
C GLN A 4 8.62 -10.84 11.87
N ALA A 5 8.43 -9.52 11.79
CA ALA A 5 7.09 -8.93 11.75
C ALA A 5 6.37 -9.24 10.42
N THR A 6 7.13 -9.43 9.34
CA THR A 6 6.58 -9.72 8.00
C THR A 6 6.49 -11.21 7.67
N GLU A 7 6.86 -12.12 8.57
CA GLU A 7 6.80 -13.58 8.34
C GLU A 7 5.36 -14.05 8.02
N ASP A 8 4.37 -13.38 8.59
CA ASP A 8 2.95 -13.66 8.37
C ASP A 8 2.39 -13.07 7.07
N LEU A 9 3.16 -12.23 6.36
CA LEU A 9 2.72 -11.59 5.12
C LEU A 9 3.16 -12.39 3.90
N ALA A 10 2.18 -12.94 3.21
CA ALA A 10 2.40 -13.77 2.04
C ALA A 10 2.85 -12.93 0.83
N PRO A 11 3.55 -13.49 -0.17
CA PRO A 11 4.00 -12.76 -1.36
C PRO A 11 2.88 -12.05 -2.13
N GLU A 12 1.63 -12.48 -1.98
CA GLU A 12 0.44 -11.84 -2.55
C GLU A 12 -0.03 -10.60 -1.79
N ASP A 13 0.47 -10.36 -0.57
CA ASP A 13 0.06 -9.26 0.31
C ASP A 13 0.77 -7.96 -0.05
N GLY A 14 0.68 -7.52 -1.30
CA GLY A 14 1.27 -6.27 -1.77
C GLY A 14 0.95 -5.97 -3.22
N VAL A 15 1.63 -4.97 -3.77
CA VAL A 15 1.53 -4.57 -5.18
C VAL A 15 2.84 -4.91 -5.89
N TYR A 16 2.75 -5.71 -6.96
CA TYR A 16 3.87 -5.97 -7.85
C TYR A 16 4.05 -4.81 -8.82
N VAL A 17 5.25 -4.23 -8.83
CA VAL A 17 5.64 -3.17 -9.76
C VAL A 17 6.72 -3.71 -10.69
N GLN A 18 6.38 -3.74 -11.98
CA GLN A 18 7.33 -4.00 -13.04
C GLN A 18 8.09 -2.71 -13.37
N TYR A 19 9.41 -2.75 -13.30
CA TYR A 19 10.25 -1.57 -13.50
C TYR A 19 11.53 -1.89 -14.27
N ARG A 20 12.21 -0.82 -14.64
CA ARG A 20 13.46 -0.83 -15.39
C ARG A 20 14.25 0.45 -15.06
N LEU A 21 15.58 0.35 -14.98
CA LEU A 21 16.45 1.45 -14.51
C LEU A 21 17.17 2.22 -15.63
N ASP A 22 17.17 1.73 -16.87
CA ASP A 22 17.80 2.42 -17.99
C ASP A 22 16.79 3.24 -18.79
N GLY A 23 17.26 4.24 -19.54
CA GLY A 23 16.50 5.04 -20.52
C GLY A 23 15.35 5.90 -19.95
N SER A 24 14.49 6.42 -20.83
CA SER A 24 13.41 7.35 -20.45
C SER A 24 12.26 6.67 -19.69
N LEU A 25 11.83 7.32 -18.60
CA LEU A 25 10.73 6.93 -17.71
C LEU A 25 9.38 6.81 -18.43
N PHE A 26 9.09 7.72 -19.36
CA PHE A 26 7.77 7.82 -20.00
C PHE A 26 7.61 6.93 -21.26
N ASN A 27 8.61 6.10 -21.57
CA ASN A 27 8.51 5.14 -22.68
C ASN A 27 8.06 3.76 -22.17
N LEU A 28 6.75 3.63 -21.95
CA LEU A 28 6.12 2.41 -21.40
C LEU A 28 6.30 1.16 -22.28
N ARG A 29 6.49 1.31 -23.61
CA ARG A 29 6.75 0.15 -24.50
C ARG A 29 7.97 -0.65 -24.06
N ARG A 30 8.91 -0.03 -23.34
CA ARG A 30 10.12 -0.68 -22.85
C ARG A 30 9.86 -1.69 -21.74
N LEU A 31 8.69 -1.63 -21.08
CA LEU A 31 8.26 -2.65 -20.12
C LEU A 31 7.86 -3.97 -20.80
N GLN A 32 7.70 -3.99 -22.13
CA GLN A 32 7.44 -5.23 -22.88
C GLN A 32 8.70 -6.11 -23.03
N ALA A 33 9.89 -5.55 -22.82
CA ALA A 33 11.16 -6.27 -22.95
C ALA A 33 11.43 -7.15 -21.71
N ARG A 34 10.78 -8.34 -21.66
CA ARG A 34 10.79 -9.25 -20.50
C ARG A 34 12.18 -9.55 -19.91
N THR A 35 13.20 -9.67 -20.75
CA THR A 35 14.58 -9.96 -20.29
C THR A 35 15.28 -8.78 -19.62
N LYS A 36 14.69 -7.59 -19.69
CA LYS A 36 15.29 -6.33 -19.25
C LYS A 36 14.45 -5.61 -18.20
N THR A 37 13.33 -6.18 -17.80
CA THR A 37 12.49 -5.69 -16.71
C THR A 37 12.71 -6.51 -15.45
N GLN A 38 12.57 -5.86 -14.31
CA GLN A 38 12.52 -6.52 -13.01
C GLN A 38 11.16 -6.28 -12.38
N GLU A 39 10.80 -7.12 -11.43
CA GLU A 39 9.57 -6.98 -10.65
C GLU A 39 9.92 -6.86 -9.17
N ARG A 40 9.23 -5.98 -8.45
CA ARG A 40 9.34 -5.87 -7.00
C ARG A 40 7.96 -5.81 -6.38
N LEU A 41 7.82 -6.55 -5.29
CA LEU A 41 6.68 -6.44 -4.41
C LEU A 41 6.87 -5.21 -3.50
N ILE A 42 5.88 -4.33 -3.48
CA ILE A 42 5.80 -3.16 -2.61
C ILE A 42 4.63 -3.37 -1.66
N ARG A 43 4.85 -3.12 -0.36
CA ARG A 43 3.83 -3.22 0.69
C ARG A 43 3.66 -1.92 1.45
N ASP A 44 4.75 -1.18 1.61
CA ASP A 44 4.82 0.08 2.31
C ASP A 44 5.55 1.14 1.47
N LEU A 45 5.15 2.39 1.70
CA LEU A 45 5.78 3.60 1.17
C LEU A 45 5.93 4.55 2.35
N LEU A 46 7.15 4.69 2.87
CA LEU A 46 7.43 5.43 4.09
C LEU A 46 8.04 6.80 3.77
N PHE A 47 7.54 7.86 4.42
CA PHE A 47 8.11 9.20 4.33
C PHE A 47 7.90 9.97 5.62
N ALA A 48 8.99 10.40 6.28
CA ALA A 48 8.94 11.07 7.58
C ALA A 48 8.11 10.26 8.61
N ASP A 49 7.07 10.85 9.20
CA ASP A 49 6.13 10.21 10.12
C ASP A 49 4.90 9.58 9.41
N ASP A 50 4.83 9.65 8.08
CA ASP A 50 3.75 9.10 7.28
C ASP A 50 4.13 7.74 6.67
N ALA A 51 3.12 6.87 6.53
CA ALA A 51 3.21 5.60 5.84
C ALA A 51 1.98 5.40 4.95
N ALA A 52 2.19 4.94 3.72
CA ALA A 52 1.13 4.40 2.88
C ALA A 52 1.33 2.89 2.71
N LEU A 53 0.30 2.12 3.03
CA LEU A 53 0.27 0.67 2.88
C LEU A 53 -0.54 0.32 1.63
N VAL A 54 -0.03 -0.60 0.81
CA VAL A 54 -0.60 -0.92 -0.50
C VAL A 54 -0.75 -2.42 -0.69
N ALA A 55 -1.88 -2.83 -1.28
CA ALA A 55 -2.14 -4.21 -1.65
C ALA A 55 -3.13 -4.29 -2.81
N HIS A 56 -3.11 -5.42 -3.54
CA HIS A 56 -4.09 -5.70 -4.61
C HIS A 56 -5.49 -6.06 -4.09
N THR A 57 -5.60 -6.55 -2.85
CA THR A 57 -6.87 -6.98 -2.27
C THR A 57 -7.10 -6.35 -0.91
N GLU A 58 -8.37 -6.16 -0.57
CA GLU A 58 -8.78 -5.63 0.72
C GLU A 58 -8.34 -6.53 1.88
N GLN A 59 -8.41 -7.86 1.71
CA GLN A 59 -7.98 -8.81 2.73
C GLN A 59 -6.46 -8.73 2.98
N ALA A 60 -5.67 -8.59 1.92
CA ALA A 60 -4.24 -8.35 2.03
C ALA A 60 -3.95 -7.01 2.74
N LEU A 61 -4.64 -5.95 2.34
CA LEU A 61 -4.48 -4.63 2.97
C LEU A 61 -4.81 -4.68 4.47
N GLN A 62 -5.85 -5.43 4.87
CA GLN A 62 -6.19 -5.63 6.27
C GLN A 62 -5.08 -6.37 7.03
N ARG A 63 -4.47 -7.42 6.45
CA ARG A 63 -3.33 -8.12 7.07
C ARG A 63 -2.12 -7.20 7.26
N ILE A 64 -1.74 -6.46 6.20
CA ILE A 64 -0.61 -5.52 6.27
C ILE A 64 -0.90 -4.43 7.31
N THR A 65 -2.12 -3.90 7.34
CA THR A 65 -2.52 -2.85 8.29
C THR A 65 -2.48 -3.36 9.74
N SER A 66 -3.00 -4.57 10.00
CA SER A 66 -2.95 -5.18 11.34
C SER A 66 -1.51 -5.42 11.79
N CYS A 67 -0.68 -6.03 10.92
CA CYS A 67 0.73 -6.26 11.17
C CYS A 67 1.50 -4.95 11.42
N PHE A 68 1.24 -3.91 10.63
CA PHE A 68 1.87 -2.60 10.80
C PHE A 68 1.50 -1.95 12.14
N ALA A 69 0.22 -2.01 12.54
CA ALA A 69 -0.24 -1.46 13.80
C ALA A 69 0.33 -2.22 15.01
N GLU A 70 0.34 -3.55 14.97
CA GLU A 70 0.94 -4.40 16.00
C GLU A 70 2.45 -4.13 16.14
N THR A 71 3.16 -4.12 15.02
CA THR A 71 4.59 -3.84 14.98
C THR A 71 4.89 -2.44 15.51
N SER A 72 4.13 -1.43 15.10
CA SER A 72 4.27 -0.07 15.61
C SER A 72 4.13 -0.01 17.13
N SER A 73 3.13 -0.70 17.69
CA SER A 73 2.91 -0.79 19.14
C SER A 73 4.09 -1.43 19.88
N LEU A 74 4.69 -2.49 19.31
CA LEU A 74 5.89 -3.12 19.87
C LEU A 74 7.11 -2.17 19.92
N PHE A 75 7.17 -1.21 19.01
CA PHE A 75 8.18 -0.15 19.00
C PHE A 75 7.78 1.10 19.82
N GLY A 76 6.65 1.05 20.54
CA GLY A 76 6.16 2.18 21.33
C GLY A 76 5.57 3.32 20.48
N LEU A 77 5.23 3.04 19.23
CA LEU A 77 4.58 3.97 18.31
C LEU A 77 3.07 3.74 18.28
N GLU A 78 2.31 4.81 18.06
CA GLU A 78 0.85 4.77 17.96
C GLU A 78 0.39 5.22 16.57
N VAL A 79 -0.38 4.37 15.88
CA VAL A 79 -1.03 4.72 14.62
C VAL A 79 -2.23 5.62 14.91
N ARG A 80 -2.20 6.86 14.39
CA ARG A 80 -3.26 7.84 14.61
C ARG A 80 -4.50 7.53 13.75
N LEU A 81 -5.43 6.73 14.28
CA LEU A 81 -6.66 6.30 13.59
C LEU A 81 -7.45 7.44 12.93
N LYS A 82 -7.51 8.63 13.56
CA LYS A 82 -8.23 9.80 13.01
C LYS A 82 -7.57 10.41 11.76
N LYS A 83 -6.26 10.18 11.58
CA LYS A 83 -5.50 10.65 10.41
C LYS A 83 -5.36 9.58 9.34
N THR A 84 -5.52 8.31 9.70
CA THR A 84 -5.40 7.19 8.75
C THR A 84 -6.66 7.10 7.89
N GLU A 85 -6.46 7.17 6.58
CA GLU A 85 -7.53 7.04 5.58
C GLU A 85 -7.24 5.84 4.67
N VAL A 86 -8.29 5.28 4.09
CA VAL A 86 -8.23 4.15 3.16
C VAL A 86 -8.76 4.59 1.81
N LEU A 87 -7.97 4.40 0.76
CA LEU A 87 -8.35 4.68 -0.61
C LEU A 87 -8.49 3.35 -1.37
N HIS A 88 -9.57 3.19 -2.12
CA HIS A 88 -9.73 2.09 -3.08
C HIS A 88 -9.86 2.67 -4.48
N GLN A 89 -8.95 2.27 -5.36
CA GLN A 89 -8.95 2.65 -6.77
C GLN A 89 -9.35 1.44 -7.62
N PRO A 90 -10.62 1.32 -8.02
CA PRO A 90 -11.06 0.21 -8.87
C PRO A 90 -10.39 0.29 -10.25
N ALA A 91 -10.26 -0.85 -10.92
CA ALA A 91 -9.80 -0.84 -12.31
C ALA A 91 -10.79 -0.09 -13.20
N PRO A 92 -10.36 0.42 -14.38
CA PRO A 92 -11.29 1.07 -15.29
C PRO A 92 -12.50 0.16 -15.59
N HIS A 93 -13.70 0.71 -15.45
CA HIS A 93 -15.00 0.03 -15.63
C HIS A 93 -15.46 -0.87 -14.48
N ASP A 94 -14.65 -1.07 -13.44
CA ASP A 94 -15.10 -1.77 -12.24
C ASP A 94 -15.97 -0.85 -11.37
N MET A 95 -16.94 -1.45 -10.68
CA MET A 95 -17.77 -0.72 -9.72
C MET A 95 -16.94 -0.34 -8.50
N TYR A 96 -17.13 0.90 -8.02
CA TYR A 96 -16.57 1.29 -6.74
C TYR A 96 -17.27 0.53 -5.60
N ILE A 97 -16.47 -0.17 -4.82
CA ILE A 97 -16.88 -0.80 -3.56
C ILE A 97 -16.12 -0.08 -2.46
N GLN A 98 -16.83 0.38 -1.44
CA GLN A 98 -16.20 1.06 -0.30
C GLN A 98 -15.35 0.06 0.49
N PRO A 99 -14.05 0.31 0.70
CA PRO A 99 -13.20 -0.57 1.47
C PRO A 99 -13.53 -0.48 2.97
N HIS A 100 -13.38 -1.59 3.66
CA HIS A 100 -13.57 -1.75 5.10
C HIS A 100 -12.29 -2.32 5.74
N ILE A 101 -11.41 -1.41 6.15
CA ILE A 101 -10.21 -1.74 6.92
C ILE A 101 -10.39 -1.24 8.35
N SER A 102 -9.89 -2.00 9.32
CA SER A 102 -9.95 -1.66 10.73
C SER A 102 -8.63 -1.90 11.47
N ILE A 103 -8.42 -1.14 12.54
CA ILE A 103 -7.33 -1.37 13.50
C ILE A 103 -7.99 -1.46 14.88
N ASN A 104 -7.71 -2.52 15.64
CA ASN A 104 -8.32 -2.75 16.97
C ASN A 104 -9.86 -2.62 16.95
N ASN A 105 -10.51 -3.22 15.95
CA ASN A 105 -11.96 -3.16 15.71
C ASN A 105 -12.51 -1.74 15.42
N THR A 106 -11.66 -0.74 15.24
CA THR A 106 -12.05 0.60 14.82
C THR A 106 -11.89 0.73 13.32
N GLY A 107 -12.99 0.94 12.61
CA GLY A 107 -12.99 1.17 11.16
C GLY A 107 -12.24 2.46 10.80
N LEU A 108 -11.38 2.38 9.77
CA LEU A 108 -10.68 3.52 9.22
C LEU A 108 -11.58 4.29 8.24
N LYS A 109 -11.31 5.58 8.07
CA LYS A 109 -12.10 6.42 7.16
C LYS A 109 -11.80 6.04 5.71
N ALA A 110 -12.80 5.56 4.97
CA ALA A 110 -12.70 5.43 3.52
C ALA A 110 -12.78 6.82 2.86
N THR A 111 -11.88 7.10 1.93
CA THR A 111 -11.87 8.32 1.10
C THR A 111 -11.81 7.96 -0.38
N GLN A 112 -12.25 8.88 -1.24
CA GLN A 112 -12.09 8.81 -2.69
C GLN A 112 -11.00 9.76 -3.19
N GLN A 113 -10.60 10.71 -2.36
CA GLN A 113 -9.55 11.69 -2.67
C GLN A 113 -8.65 11.80 -1.45
N PHE A 114 -7.38 11.45 -1.64
CA PHE A 114 -6.37 11.54 -0.60
C PHE A 114 -5.46 12.73 -0.89
N THR A 115 -5.44 13.72 0.00
CA THR A 115 -4.59 14.91 -0.17
C THR A 115 -3.29 14.71 0.59
N TYR A 116 -2.16 14.74 -0.12
CA TYR A 116 -0.82 14.60 0.45
C TYR A 116 0.11 15.70 -0.07
N LEU A 117 0.66 16.52 0.83
CA LEU A 117 1.61 17.59 0.52
C LEU A 117 1.16 18.53 -0.62
N GLY A 118 -0.14 18.83 -0.68
CA GLY A 118 -0.74 19.71 -1.71
C GLY A 118 -1.07 19.01 -3.03
N SER A 119 -0.81 17.72 -3.15
CA SER A 119 -1.24 16.87 -4.28
C SER A 119 -2.44 16.01 -3.88
N ILE A 120 -3.27 15.63 -4.85
CA ILE A 120 -4.43 14.77 -4.63
C ILE A 120 -4.23 13.46 -5.40
N ILE A 121 -4.45 12.34 -4.72
CA ILE A 121 -4.57 11.01 -5.32
C ILE A 121 -6.06 10.65 -5.34
N SER A 122 -6.57 10.28 -6.50
CA SER A 122 -7.97 9.89 -6.74
C SER A 122 -8.03 8.79 -7.79
#